data_AF-A0A352GM83-F1
#
_entry.id   AF-A0A352GM83-F1
#
_cell.length_a   1.000
_cell.length_b   1.000
_cell.length_c   1.000
_cell.angle_alpha   90.00
_cell.angle_beta   90.00
_cell.angle_gamma   90.00
#
_symmetry.space_group_name_H-M   'P 1'
#
loop_
_entity.id
_entity.type
_entity.pdbx_description
1 polymer ?
#
loop_
_entity_poly.entity_id
_entity_poly.type
_entity_poly.pdbx_seq_one_letter_code
_entity_poly.pdbx_strand_id
1 'polypeptide(L)' 'VFAYGSLMWNPGFAYTDRQSAALDGFHRAFCIYSHHYRGTPAKPGLVLGLD' A
#
# COMPACT_ATOMS: atom_id res chain seq x y z
N VAL A 1 -0.78 -0.92 13.10
CA VAL A 1 -1.13 -1.03 11.66
C VAL A 1 0.10 -1.55 10.93
N PHE A 2 -0.02 -2.59 10.09
CA PHE A 2 1.09 -3.04 9.24
C PHE A 2 1.00 -2.30 7.89
N ALA A 3 1.97 -1.42 7.64
CA ALA A 3 2.02 -0.65 6.40
C ALA A 3 2.84 -1.41 5.34
N TYR A 4 2.21 -1.75 4.22
CA TYR A 4 2.87 -2.44 3.09
C TYR A 4 2.91 -1.60 1.81
N GLY A 5 2.24 -0.44 1.79
CA GLY A 5 2.14 0.45 0.63
C GLY A 5 2.37 1.92 0.99
N SER A 6 1.53 2.82 0.48
CA SER A 6 1.66 4.28 0.69
C SER A 6 1.72 4.70 2.17
N LEU A 7 1.06 3.96 3.06
CA LEU A 7 1.07 4.20 4.51
C LEU A 7 2.46 4.18 5.13
N MET A 8 3.44 3.53 4.50
CA MET A 8 4.84 3.53 4.98
C MET A 8 5.46 4.93 4.96
N TRP A 9 4.95 5.81 4.09
CA TRP A 9 5.48 7.14 3.80
C TRP A 9 4.49 8.27 4.11
N ASN A 10 3.19 8.05 3.88
CA ASN A 10 2.13 9.01 4.19
C ASN A 10 0.95 8.29 4.87
N PRO A 11 0.96 8.19 6.22
CA PRO A 11 -0.05 7.45 6.97
C PRO A 11 -1.44 8.08 6.91
N GLY A 12 -1.54 9.41 6.80
CA GLY A 12 -2.82 10.11 6.86
C GLY A 12 -3.48 10.13 8.25
N PHE A 13 -2.78 9.66 9.28
CA PHE A 13 -3.21 9.71 10.68
C PHE A 13 -2.00 9.87 11.62
N ALA A 14 -2.23 10.43 12.81
CA ALA A 14 -1.20 10.55 13.83
C ALA A 14 -0.86 9.18 14.45
N TYR A 15 0.42 8.92 14.68
CA TYR A 15 0.90 7.71 15.32
C TYR A 15 2.00 8.06 16.32
N THR A 16 2.13 7.26 17.39
CA THR A 16 3.10 7.53 18.46
C THR A 16 4.49 6.99 18.12
N ASP A 17 4.58 5.87 17.42
CA ASP A 17 5.84 5.24 17.04
C ASP A 17 5.74 4.41 15.74
N ARG A 18 6.88 4.20 15.07
CA ARG A 18 7.03 3.36 13.87
C ARG A 18 8.22 2.44 14.02
N GLN A 19 7.99 1.15 13.81
CA GLN A 19 9.05 0.12 13.81
C GLN A 19 9.07 -0.64 12.49
N SER A 20 10.25 -1.12 12.09
CA SER A 20 10.38 -2.06 10.97
C SER A 20 9.78 -3.41 11.35
N ALA A 21 9.04 -4.03 10.43
CA ALA A 21 8.39 -5.31 10.65
C ALA A 21 8.40 -6.15 9.37
N ALA A 22 8.45 -7.47 9.54
CA ALA A 22 8.22 -8.46 8.49
C ALA A 22 6.86 -9.11 8.71
N LEU A 23 6.20 -9.50 7.61
CA LEU A 23 4.95 -10.24 7.63
C LEU A 23 5.14 -11.50 6.79
N ASP A 24 5.11 -12.65 7.45
CA ASP A 24 5.32 -13.94 6.81
C ASP A 24 4.03 -14.47 6.17
N GLY A 25 4.18 -15.26 5.11
CA GLY A 25 3.06 -15.90 4.40
C GLY A 25 2.32 -15.01 3.40
N PHE A 26 2.80 -13.78 3.15
CA PHE A 26 2.25 -12.86 2.17
C PHE A 26 3.32 -12.34 1.22
N HIS A 27 2.94 -12.10 -0.03
CA HIS A 27 3.80 -11.55 -1.05
C HIS A 27 3.36 -10.14 -1.43
N ARG A 28 4.30 -9.17 -1.36
CA ARG A 28 4.02 -7.79 -1.72
C ARG A 28 4.18 -7.59 -3.23
N ALA A 29 3.06 -7.49 -3.93
CA ALA A 29 3.00 -7.38 -5.38
C ALA A 29 2.16 -6.19 -5.86
N PHE A 30 2.43 -5.72 -7.07
CA PHE A 30 1.54 -4.80 -7.78
C PHE A 30 0.36 -5.59 -8.35
N CYS A 31 -0.70 -5.77 -7.56
CA CYS A 31 -1.83 -6.64 -7.91
C CYS A 31 -3.22 -5.96 -7.77
N ILE A 32 -3.27 -4.69 -7.39
CA ILE A 32 -4.54 -3.95 -7.23
C ILE A 32 -4.64 -2.85 -8.28
N TYR A 33 -5.74 -2.82 -9.04
CA TYR A 33 -6.02 -1.70 -9.94
C TYR A 33 -6.46 -0.46 -9.17
N SER A 34 -5.91 0.70 -9.53
CA SER A 34 -6.26 2.00 -8.95
C SER A 34 -6.79 2.94 -10.03
N HIS A 35 -8.04 3.36 -9.87
CA HIS A 35 -8.72 4.26 -10.81
C HIS A 35 -8.75 5.73 -10.34
N HIS A 36 -8.34 6.00 -9.09
CA HIS A 36 -8.48 7.33 -8.48
C HIS A 36 -7.15 7.97 -8.07
N TYR A 37 -6.20 7.20 -7.51
CA TYR A 37 -4.99 7.79 -6.90
C TYR A 37 -3.76 7.70 -7.79
N ARG A 38 -3.61 6.60 -8.52
CA ARG A 38 -2.43 6.30 -9.35
C ARG A 38 -2.81 5.90 -10.77
N GLY A 39 -4.02 6.27 -11.19
CA GLY A 39 -4.54 6.04 -12.52
C GLY A 39 -5.91 6.70 -12.68
N THR A 40 -6.56 6.41 -13.79
CA THR A 40 -7.92 6.87 -14.11
C THR A 40 -8.81 5.67 -14.48
N PRO A 41 -10.13 5.84 -14.60
CA PRO A 41 -11.01 4.78 -15.10
C PRO A 41 -10.61 4.27 -16.49
N ALA A 42 -10.15 5.15 -17.39
CA ALA A 42 -9.75 4.80 -18.75
C ALA A 42 -8.34 4.17 -18.83
N LYS A 43 -7.44 4.53 -17.90
CA LYS A 43 -6.08 3.98 -17.81
C LYS A 43 -5.77 3.70 -16.34
N PRO A 44 -6.18 2.54 -15.81
CA PRO A 44 -5.94 2.21 -14.40
C PRO A 44 -4.45 2.13 -14.11
N GLY A 45 -4.08 2.61 -12.93
CA GLY A 45 -2.79 2.33 -12.35
C GLY A 45 -2.78 0.96 -11.69
N LEU A 46 -1.60 0.48 -11.36
CA LEU A 46 -1.41 -0.72 -10.56
C LEU A 46 -0.73 -0.30 -9.25
N VAL A 47 -1.27 -0.74 -8.11
CA VAL A 47 -0.74 -0.43 -6.78
C VAL A 47 -0.47 -1.70 -5.98
N LEU A 48 0.31 -1.55 -4.92
CA LEU A 48 0.74 -2.64 -4.06
C LEU A 48 -0.46 -3.23 -3.30
N GLY A 49 -0.56 -4.56 -3.35
CA GLY A 49 -1.36 -5.38 -2.45
C GLY A 49 -0.49 -6.44 -1.78
N LEU A 50 -1.13 -7.24 -0.94
CA LEU A 50 -0.57 -8.47 -0.39
C LEU A 50 -1.32 -9.62 -1.06
N ASP A 51 -0.62 -10.45 -1.84
CA ASP A 51 -1.12 -11.71 -2.39
C ASP A 51 -0.72 -12.89 -1.50
#